data_AF-A0A934B099-F1
#
_entry.id   AF-A0A934B099-F1
#
_cell.length_a   1.000
_cell.length_b   1.000
_cell.length_c   1.000
_cell.angle_alpha   90.00
_cell.angle_beta   90.00
_cell.angle_gamma   90.00
#
_symmetry.space_group_name_H-M   'P 1'
#
loop_
_entity.id
_entity.type
_entity.pdbx_description
1 polymer ?
#
loop_
_entity_poly.entity_id
_entity_poly.type
_entity_poly.pdbx_seq_one_letter_code
_entity_poly.pdbx_strand_id
1 'polypeptide(L)'
;MPTAIEYALMAGHAYRTTRDETNWIPVPQGWTPFFPVPDPTTPTFPTTVGFEAISFQRGSEIVISYAGTNPSDVTGDIAADIGLATGLGSAQLIQAAEYYLQVQAENPGAIITFTGHSLGGGLAALMGVFFGKQAVTFDQAPFANSAEASLISPDVAVNLKTYLLSEGYSETALQGLTDFLNVRAALPLGEIPNTSLVTSINVQGEFLSSVPYNILDRIGQSPSIPTNAPGVSGDDLHSVALLTAFLQSIQTAQSGQALNDATFKLTKLVEMIFDDNLYAHPTTDADNRNFLERLVQNGSWRKMVA
;
A
#
# COMPACT_ATOMS: atom_id res chain seq x y z
N MET A 1 0.35 -0.32 -18.49
CA MET A 1 0.78 -0.36 -17.09
C MET A 1 0.37 0.93 -16.41
N PRO A 2 -0.22 0.88 -15.21
CA PRO A 2 -0.54 2.06 -14.42
C PRO A 2 0.72 2.87 -14.07
N THR A 3 0.58 4.18 -13.96
CA THR A 3 1.61 5.10 -13.47
C THR A 3 1.71 5.07 -11.95
N ALA A 4 2.82 5.55 -11.38
CA ALA A 4 3.00 5.65 -9.93
C ALA A 4 1.89 6.47 -9.25
N ILE A 5 1.36 7.50 -9.91
CA ILE A 5 0.26 8.31 -9.37
C ILE A 5 -1.06 7.54 -9.39
N GLU A 6 -1.34 6.78 -10.46
CA GLU A 6 -2.53 5.93 -10.49
C GLU A 6 -2.48 4.90 -9.36
N TYR A 7 -1.32 4.27 -9.13
CA TYR A 7 -1.12 3.37 -7.99
C TYR A 7 -1.29 4.08 -6.65
N ALA A 8 -0.72 5.28 -6.45
CA ALA A 8 -0.83 6.01 -5.18
C ALA A 8 -2.27 6.42 -4.86
N LEU A 9 -3.00 6.88 -5.88
CA LEU A 9 -4.42 7.17 -5.78
C LEU A 9 -5.23 5.91 -5.41
N MET A 10 -4.96 4.76 -6.03
CA MET A 10 -5.62 3.48 -5.70
C MET A 10 -5.28 3.01 -4.28
N ALA A 11 -4.01 3.12 -3.87
CA ALA A 11 -3.55 2.78 -2.53
C ALA A 11 -4.24 3.63 -1.46
N GLY A 12 -4.42 4.93 -1.70
CA GLY A 12 -5.18 5.81 -0.82
C GLY A 12 -6.70 5.58 -0.87
N HIS A 13 -7.23 5.24 -2.05
CA HIS A 13 -8.66 4.99 -2.24
C HIS A 13 -9.14 3.70 -1.56
N ALA A 14 -8.24 2.75 -1.32
CA ALA A 14 -8.57 1.54 -0.58
C ALA A 14 -8.98 1.82 0.87
N TYR A 15 -8.63 2.97 1.46
CA TYR A 15 -9.09 3.34 2.81
C TYR A 15 -10.51 3.92 2.75
N ARG A 16 -11.54 3.06 2.87
CA ARG A 16 -12.95 3.47 2.93
C ARG A 16 -13.50 3.44 4.35
N THR A 17 -13.17 2.40 5.13
CA THR A 17 -13.75 2.21 6.48
C THR A 17 -13.23 3.21 7.51
N THR A 18 -12.07 3.81 7.25
CA THR A 18 -11.33 4.70 8.17
C THR A 18 -11.44 6.17 7.77
N ARG A 19 -12.25 6.46 6.75
CA ARG A 19 -12.39 7.78 6.15
C ARG A 19 -13.84 8.04 5.78
N ASP A 20 -14.33 9.23 6.10
CA ASP A 20 -15.60 9.68 5.55
C ASP A 20 -15.50 9.83 4.02
N GLU A 21 -16.63 9.68 3.32
CA GLU A 21 -16.68 9.75 1.86
C GLU A 21 -16.11 11.06 1.30
N THR A 22 -16.27 12.18 2.04
CA THR A 22 -15.70 13.48 1.65
C THR A 22 -14.16 13.46 1.59
N ASN A 23 -13.53 12.62 2.41
CA ASN A 23 -12.07 12.47 2.54
C ASN A 23 -11.51 11.27 1.75
N TRP A 24 -12.33 10.62 0.92
CA TRP A 24 -11.84 9.58 0.02
C TRP A 24 -10.91 10.16 -1.03
N ILE A 25 -9.75 9.52 -1.20
CA ILE A 25 -8.84 9.76 -2.32
C ILE A 25 -9.57 9.35 -3.61
N PRO A 26 -9.51 10.12 -4.71
CA PRO A 26 -10.30 9.83 -5.89
C PRO A 26 -9.78 8.61 -6.66
N VAL A 27 -10.69 7.93 -7.38
CA VAL A 27 -10.30 6.90 -8.36
C VAL A 27 -9.53 7.57 -9.51
N PRO A 28 -8.42 6.99 -9.99
CA PRO A 28 -7.73 7.54 -11.16
C PRO A 28 -8.61 7.51 -12.42
N GLN A 29 -8.42 8.50 -13.30
CA GLN A 29 -9.20 8.61 -14.52
C GLN A 29 -9.09 7.35 -15.39
N GLY A 30 -10.24 6.83 -15.85
CA GLY A 30 -10.30 5.67 -16.73
C GLY A 30 -10.23 4.32 -16.01
N TRP A 31 -10.19 4.33 -14.68
CA TRP A 31 -10.29 3.13 -13.85
C TRP A 31 -11.67 3.04 -13.20
N THR A 32 -12.19 1.82 -13.10
CA THR A 32 -13.46 1.53 -12.42
C THR A 32 -13.18 0.68 -11.19
N PRO A 33 -13.53 1.11 -9.97
CA PRO A 33 -13.39 0.29 -8.78
C PRO A 33 -14.44 -0.84 -8.79
N PHE A 34 -14.06 -2.02 -8.33
CA PHE A 34 -14.95 -3.16 -8.16
C PHE A 34 -14.46 -4.05 -7.00
N PHE A 35 -15.37 -4.91 -6.53
CA PHE A 35 -15.13 -5.85 -5.43
C PHE A 35 -14.52 -5.21 -4.16
N PRO A 36 -15.10 -4.11 -3.64
CA PRO A 36 -14.63 -3.55 -2.37
C PRO A 36 -14.87 -4.54 -1.23
N VAL A 37 -13.91 -4.63 -0.33
CA VAL A 37 -13.95 -5.51 0.83
C VAL A 37 -13.47 -4.70 2.04
N PRO A 38 -14.22 -4.62 3.15
CA PRO A 38 -15.57 -5.17 3.33
C PRO A 38 -16.60 -4.47 2.42
N ASP A 39 -17.56 -5.25 1.91
CA ASP A 39 -18.73 -4.69 1.21
C ASP A 39 -19.89 -4.55 2.22
N PRO A 40 -20.33 -3.32 2.55
CA PRO A 40 -21.42 -3.11 3.51
C PRO A 40 -22.80 -3.45 2.94
N THR A 41 -22.91 -3.66 1.62
CA THR A 41 -24.18 -3.93 0.93
C THR A 41 -24.39 -5.41 0.68
N THR A 42 -23.35 -6.12 0.22
CA THR A 42 -23.40 -7.54 -0.12
C THR A 42 -22.07 -8.22 0.24
N PRO A 43 -21.88 -8.64 1.50
CA PRO A 43 -20.61 -9.23 1.93
C PRO A 43 -20.44 -10.63 1.30
N THR A 44 -19.80 -10.68 0.13
CA THR A 44 -19.43 -11.92 -0.55
C THR A 44 -18.03 -12.41 -0.18
N PHE A 45 -17.25 -11.58 0.53
CA PHE A 45 -15.92 -11.90 1.03
C PHE A 45 -15.89 -11.65 2.55
N PRO A 46 -15.68 -12.69 3.39
CA PRO A 46 -15.62 -12.51 4.83
C PRO A 46 -14.34 -11.75 5.20
N THR A 47 -14.48 -10.68 6.00
CA THR A 47 -13.33 -9.96 6.54
C THR A 47 -13.08 -10.28 8.00
N THR A 48 -11.81 -10.48 8.36
CA THR A 48 -11.34 -10.51 9.74
C THR A 48 -10.35 -9.38 9.98
N VAL A 49 -10.15 -9.00 11.25
CA VAL A 49 -9.02 -8.17 11.70
C VAL A 49 -8.76 -6.89 10.90
N GLY A 50 -9.82 -6.22 10.42
CA GLY A 50 -9.73 -4.95 9.72
C GLY A 50 -9.19 -5.02 8.28
N PHE A 51 -9.16 -6.21 7.66
CA PHE A 51 -8.75 -6.34 6.26
C PHE A 51 -9.66 -5.54 5.34
N GLU A 52 -9.03 -4.68 4.52
CA GLU A 52 -9.72 -3.87 3.54
C GLU A 52 -8.96 -3.87 2.20
N ALA A 53 -9.69 -4.09 1.11
CA ALA A 53 -9.14 -4.21 -0.24
C ALA A 53 -10.15 -3.74 -1.29
N ILE A 54 -9.65 -3.31 -2.44
CA ILE A 54 -10.48 -2.98 -3.59
C ILE A 54 -9.70 -3.21 -4.88
N SER A 55 -10.39 -3.65 -5.93
CA SER A 55 -9.81 -3.82 -7.25
C SER A 55 -10.23 -2.71 -8.19
N PHE A 56 -9.36 -2.38 -9.14
CA PHE A 56 -9.63 -1.38 -10.16
C PHE A 56 -9.40 -2.01 -11.52
N GLN A 57 -10.31 -1.77 -12.46
CA GLN A 57 -10.21 -2.29 -13.81
C GLN A 57 -10.09 -1.18 -14.86
N ARG A 58 -9.21 -1.42 -15.84
CA ARG A 58 -9.12 -0.66 -17.09
C ARG A 58 -8.80 -1.62 -18.24
N GLY A 59 -9.82 -1.95 -19.04
CA GLY A 59 -9.66 -2.98 -20.07
C GLY A 59 -9.29 -4.33 -19.45
N SER A 60 -8.17 -4.93 -19.89
CA SER A 60 -7.64 -6.17 -19.33
C SER A 60 -6.67 -5.95 -18.16
N GLU A 61 -6.38 -4.70 -17.78
CA GLU A 61 -5.53 -4.39 -16.63
C GLU A 61 -6.40 -4.39 -15.36
N ILE A 62 -5.92 -5.07 -14.32
CA ILE A 62 -6.50 -5.03 -12.97
C ILE A 62 -5.42 -4.64 -11.97
N VAL A 63 -5.71 -3.67 -11.11
CA VAL A 63 -4.89 -3.36 -9.94
C VAL A 63 -5.66 -3.77 -8.70
N ILE A 64 -5.07 -4.63 -7.88
CA ILE A 64 -5.59 -4.94 -6.55
C ILE A 64 -4.87 -4.05 -5.54
N SER A 65 -5.66 -3.29 -4.78
CA SER A 65 -5.16 -2.40 -3.74
C SER A 65 -5.57 -2.91 -2.37
N TYR A 66 -4.59 -3.08 -1.48
CA TYR A 66 -4.84 -3.38 -0.06
C TYR A 66 -4.67 -2.12 0.77
N ALA A 67 -5.64 -1.84 1.65
CA ALA A 67 -5.52 -0.77 2.63
C ALA A 67 -4.54 -1.17 3.73
N GLY A 68 -3.97 -0.18 4.41
CA GLY A 68 -3.25 -0.39 5.65
C GLY A 68 -4.18 -0.28 6.86
N THR A 69 -3.61 -0.40 8.06
CA THR A 69 -4.35 -0.20 9.32
C THR A 69 -4.56 1.30 9.60
N ASN A 70 -5.67 1.65 10.24
CA ASN A 70 -5.97 3.03 10.65
C ASN A 70 -4.95 3.56 11.69
N PRO A 71 -4.30 4.72 11.49
CA PRO A 71 -3.48 5.36 12.52
C PRO A 71 -4.27 5.78 13.77
N SER A 72 -5.55 6.14 13.63
CA SER A 72 -6.33 6.70 14.75
C SER A 72 -6.92 5.65 15.70
N ASP A 73 -6.94 4.37 15.31
CA ASP A 73 -7.35 3.26 16.19
C ASP A 73 -6.19 2.74 17.04
N VAL A 74 -4.99 3.31 16.84
CA VAL A 74 -3.75 2.57 17.03
C VAL A 74 -2.58 3.51 17.38
N THR A 75 -2.74 4.35 18.41
CA THR A 75 -1.59 5.07 18.99
C THR A 75 -0.61 4.06 19.60
N GLY A 76 0.48 3.77 18.88
CA GLY A 76 1.56 2.87 19.30
C GLY A 76 1.46 1.42 18.76
N ASP A 77 0.27 0.95 18.42
CA ASP A 77 0.06 -0.46 18.03
C ASP A 77 0.41 -0.74 16.54
N ILE A 78 0.39 0.20 15.57
CA ILE A 78 0.76 -0.10 14.17
C ILE A 78 2.23 -0.54 14.08
N ALA A 79 3.10 0.16 14.80
CA ALA A 79 4.49 -0.20 14.92
C ALA A 79 4.69 -1.49 15.74
N ALA A 80 3.74 -1.90 16.58
CA ALA A 80 3.81 -3.20 17.27
C ALA A 80 3.27 -4.35 16.39
N ASP A 81 2.19 -4.10 15.67
CA ASP A 81 1.48 -5.03 14.77
C ASP A 81 2.33 -5.42 13.56
N ILE A 82 3.10 -4.47 13.03
CA ILE A 82 4.09 -4.71 11.95
C ILE A 82 5.34 -5.42 12.49
N GLY A 83 5.73 -5.15 13.74
CA GLY A 83 6.95 -5.67 14.38
C GLY A 83 6.80 -7.09 14.92
N LEU A 84 5.57 -7.54 15.14
CA LEU A 84 5.23 -8.87 15.63
C LEU A 84 4.59 -9.68 14.50
N ALA A 85 5.42 -10.07 13.53
CA ALA A 85 5.09 -10.88 12.34
C ALA A 85 4.58 -12.31 12.64
N THR A 86 3.71 -12.52 13.63
CA THR A 86 3.19 -13.85 13.98
C THR A 86 1.66 -13.92 14.12
N GLY A 87 0.94 -12.81 14.29
CA GLY A 87 -0.52 -12.81 14.56
C GLY A 87 -1.41 -12.12 13.52
N LEU A 88 -1.34 -10.78 13.41
CA LEU A 88 -2.23 -9.99 12.54
C LEU A 88 -1.79 -10.01 11.08
N GLY A 89 -0.49 -9.89 10.82
CA GLY A 89 0.07 -9.96 9.48
C GLY A 89 -0.20 -11.29 8.78
N SER A 90 -0.29 -12.41 9.50
CA SER A 90 -0.59 -13.72 8.92
C SER A 90 -2.06 -13.86 8.50
N ALA A 91 -3.01 -13.34 9.27
CA ALA A 91 -4.42 -13.35 8.91
C ALA A 91 -4.72 -12.44 7.71
N GLN A 92 -4.23 -11.20 7.70
CA GLN A 92 -4.42 -10.31 6.55
C GLN A 92 -3.65 -10.78 5.30
N LEU A 93 -2.51 -11.48 5.46
CA LEU A 93 -1.82 -12.12 4.34
C LEU A 93 -2.65 -13.22 3.69
N ILE A 94 -3.30 -14.06 4.50
CA ILE A 94 -4.23 -15.08 4.01
C ILE A 94 -5.36 -14.42 3.21
N GLN A 95 -6.01 -13.41 3.79
CA GLN A 95 -7.11 -12.70 3.13
C GLN A 95 -6.67 -11.99 1.85
N ALA A 96 -5.46 -11.43 1.80
CA ALA A 96 -4.89 -10.85 0.59
C ALA A 96 -4.72 -11.90 -0.52
N ALA A 97 -4.22 -13.09 -0.17
CA ALA A 97 -4.05 -14.18 -1.12
C ALA A 97 -5.39 -14.71 -1.64
N GLU A 98 -6.38 -14.92 -0.77
CA GLU A 98 -7.73 -15.34 -1.15
C GLU A 98 -8.41 -14.31 -2.06
N TYR A 99 -8.32 -13.02 -1.69
CA TYR A 99 -8.85 -11.93 -2.49
C TYR A 99 -8.22 -11.92 -3.90
N TYR A 100 -6.90 -12.04 -3.99
CA TYR A 100 -6.20 -12.14 -5.28
C TYR A 100 -6.65 -13.35 -6.10
N LEU A 101 -6.75 -14.53 -5.48
CA LEU A 101 -7.13 -15.77 -6.17
C LEU A 101 -8.58 -15.71 -6.68
N GLN A 102 -9.49 -15.08 -5.93
CA GLN A 102 -10.85 -14.84 -6.39
C GLN A 102 -10.88 -13.88 -7.58
N VAL A 103 -10.20 -12.74 -7.49
CA VAL A 103 -10.10 -11.78 -8.62
C VAL A 103 -9.49 -12.45 -9.85
N GLN A 104 -8.46 -13.27 -9.67
CA GLN A 104 -7.84 -14.02 -10.75
C GLN A 104 -8.78 -15.03 -11.39
N ALA A 105 -9.53 -15.79 -10.59
CA ALA A 105 -10.47 -16.79 -11.08
C ALA A 105 -11.63 -16.17 -11.88
N GLU A 106 -12.13 -15.01 -11.42
CA GLU A 106 -13.22 -14.28 -12.07
C GLU A 106 -12.78 -13.50 -13.31
N ASN A 107 -11.48 -13.26 -13.48
CA ASN A 107 -10.92 -12.45 -14.58
C ASN A 107 -9.82 -13.20 -15.35
N PRO A 108 -10.14 -14.33 -16.01
CA PRO A 108 -9.16 -15.12 -16.74
C PRO A 108 -8.51 -14.28 -17.86
N GLY A 109 -7.17 -14.29 -17.90
CA GLY A 109 -6.38 -13.53 -18.87
C GLY A 109 -6.12 -12.07 -18.52
N ALA A 110 -6.62 -11.57 -17.38
CA ALA A 110 -6.30 -10.23 -16.91
C ALA A 110 -4.83 -10.07 -16.50
N ILE A 111 -4.29 -8.88 -16.74
CA ILE A 111 -2.97 -8.46 -16.26
C ILE A 111 -3.18 -7.86 -14.88
N ILE A 112 -2.96 -8.67 -13.85
CA ILE A 112 -3.14 -8.27 -12.44
C ILE A 112 -1.82 -7.73 -11.88
N THR A 113 -1.87 -6.56 -11.26
CA THR A 113 -0.78 -5.98 -10.45
C THR A 113 -1.29 -5.56 -9.07
N PHE A 114 -0.36 -5.27 -8.16
CA PHE A 114 -0.68 -4.95 -6.77
C PHE A 114 -0.25 -3.54 -6.37
N THR A 115 -0.99 -2.96 -5.44
CA THR A 115 -0.61 -1.72 -4.77
C THR A 115 -1.16 -1.67 -3.34
N GLY A 116 -0.66 -0.72 -2.57
CA GLY A 116 -1.05 -0.54 -1.20
C GLY A 116 -0.09 0.40 -0.48
N HIS A 117 -0.55 0.94 0.65
CA HIS A 117 0.21 1.81 1.52
C HIS A 117 0.42 1.14 2.89
N SER A 118 1.53 1.39 3.57
CA SER A 118 1.79 0.86 4.92
C SER A 118 1.70 -0.68 4.96
N LEU A 119 0.92 -1.23 5.89
CA LEU A 119 0.59 -2.65 5.98
C LEU A 119 0.08 -3.21 4.64
N GLY A 120 -0.87 -2.52 3.99
CA GLY A 120 -1.37 -2.92 2.67
C GLY A 120 -0.29 -2.90 1.58
N GLY A 121 0.69 -2.02 1.71
CA GLY A 121 1.89 -2.02 0.87
C GLY A 121 2.73 -3.29 1.07
N GLY A 122 2.94 -3.71 2.33
CA GLY A 122 3.62 -4.97 2.65
C GLY A 122 2.89 -6.19 2.08
N LEU A 123 1.56 -6.23 2.22
CA LEU A 123 0.72 -7.29 1.62
C LEU A 123 0.84 -7.31 0.09
N ALA A 124 0.75 -6.15 -0.56
CA ALA A 124 0.93 -6.02 -2.01
C ALA A 124 2.31 -6.51 -2.49
N ALA A 125 3.36 -6.20 -1.73
CA ALA A 125 4.71 -6.64 -2.04
C ALA A 125 4.86 -8.16 -1.92
N LEU A 126 4.33 -8.76 -0.84
CA LEU A 126 4.31 -10.22 -0.66
C LEU A 126 3.54 -10.91 -1.77
N MET A 127 2.34 -10.42 -2.14
CA MET A 127 1.58 -10.95 -3.26
C MET A 127 2.34 -10.83 -4.58
N GLY A 128 3.04 -9.71 -4.79
CA GLY A 128 3.91 -9.50 -5.94
C GLY A 128 4.99 -10.57 -6.07
N VAL A 129 5.78 -10.80 -5.02
CA VAL A 129 6.86 -11.79 -5.06
C VAL A 129 6.34 -13.22 -5.08
N PHE A 130 5.32 -13.54 -4.29
CA PHE A 130 4.75 -14.88 -4.19
C PHE A 130 4.13 -15.34 -5.50
N PHE A 131 3.44 -14.46 -6.23
CA PHE A 131 2.77 -14.85 -7.47
C PHE A 131 3.45 -14.37 -8.75
N GLY A 132 4.67 -13.80 -8.64
CA GLY A 132 5.44 -13.32 -9.79
C GLY A 132 4.73 -12.18 -10.55
N LYS A 133 4.11 -11.24 -9.81
CA LYS A 133 3.37 -10.10 -10.35
C LYS A 133 4.05 -8.80 -9.99
N GLN A 134 3.81 -7.76 -10.78
CA GLN A 134 4.29 -6.42 -10.48
C GLN A 134 3.54 -5.83 -9.27
N ALA A 135 4.28 -5.14 -8.40
CA ALA A 135 3.72 -4.38 -7.30
C ALA A 135 4.37 -2.99 -7.19
N VAL A 136 3.56 -1.95 -7.05
CA VAL A 136 4.03 -0.60 -6.71
C VAL A 136 3.38 -0.20 -5.39
N THR A 137 4.21 0.00 -4.37
CA THR A 137 3.81 0.14 -2.98
C THR A 137 4.29 1.47 -2.42
N PHE A 138 3.66 1.92 -1.34
CA PHE A 138 3.89 3.24 -0.76
C PHE A 138 4.13 3.15 0.73
N ASP A 139 5.25 3.68 1.21
CA ASP A 139 5.70 3.55 2.60
C ASP A 139 5.50 2.10 3.11
N GLN A 140 6.01 1.14 2.34
CA GLN A 140 5.71 -0.29 2.50
C GLN A 140 6.07 -0.79 3.90
N ALA A 141 5.18 -1.58 4.52
CA ALA A 141 5.52 -2.35 5.71
C ALA A 141 6.69 -3.33 5.43
N PRO A 142 7.71 -3.38 6.30
CA PRO A 142 8.95 -4.13 6.08
C PRO A 142 8.76 -5.65 6.25
N PHE A 143 8.17 -6.30 5.25
CA PHE A 143 7.82 -7.72 5.28
C PHE A 143 8.82 -8.64 4.56
N ALA A 144 10.05 -8.19 4.27
CA ALA A 144 11.06 -9.01 3.59
C ALA A 144 11.26 -10.39 4.26
N ASN A 145 11.37 -10.42 5.60
CA ASN A 145 11.52 -11.65 6.38
C ASN A 145 10.40 -12.68 6.16
N SER A 146 9.19 -12.25 5.76
CA SER A 146 8.07 -13.16 5.46
C SER A 146 8.22 -13.85 4.10
N ALA A 147 9.07 -13.33 3.21
CA ALA A 147 9.34 -13.94 1.91
C ALA A 147 10.65 -14.74 1.91
N GLU A 148 11.59 -14.47 2.81
CA GLU A 148 12.86 -15.18 2.92
C GLU A 148 12.70 -16.66 3.30
N ALA A 149 13.66 -17.48 2.89
CA ALA A 149 13.80 -18.81 3.46
C ALA A 149 14.40 -18.68 4.86
N SER A 150 13.71 -19.21 5.87
CA SER A 150 14.16 -19.18 7.26
C SER A 150 14.57 -20.58 7.72
N LEU A 151 15.70 -20.67 8.43
CA LEU A 151 16.10 -21.89 9.15
C LEU A 151 15.28 -22.12 10.43
N ILE A 152 14.46 -21.13 10.83
CA ILE A 152 13.59 -21.16 12.00
C ILE A 152 12.12 -21.00 11.57
N SER A 153 11.23 -21.81 12.15
CA SER A 153 9.79 -21.75 11.92
C SER A 153 9.20 -20.44 12.45
N PRO A 154 8.16 -19.86 11.82
CA PRO A 154 7.41 -20.37 10.66
C PRO A 154 7.98 -19.98 9.28
N ASP A 155 7.84 -20.87 8.29
CA ASP A 155 8.00 -20.51 6.88
C ASP A 155 6.65 -20.00 6.34
N VAL A 156 6.54 -18.68 6.24
CA VAL A 156 5.27 -18.00 5.93
C VAL A 156 4.73 -18.39 4.55
N ALA A 157 5.57 -18.46 3.51
CA ALA A 157 5.14 -18.80 2.16
C ALA A 157 4.68 -20.27 2.05
N VAL A 158 5.37 -21.19 2.73
CA VAL A 158 4.95 -22.61 2.78
C VAL A 158 3.63 -22.74 3.54
N ASN A 159 3.51 -22.10 4.71
CA ASN A 159 2.29 -22.14 5.51
C ASN A 159 1.10 -21.56 4.76
N LEU A 160 1.29 -20.45 4.03
CA LEU A 160 0.25 -19.87 3.17
C LEU A 160 -0.18 -20.87 2.09
N LYS A 161 0.78 -21.51 1.39
CA LYS A 161 0.44 -22.53 0.37
C LYS A 161 -0.34 -23.69 0.99
N THR A 162 0.10 -24.21 2.13
CA THR A 162 -0.58 -25.30 2.84
C THR A 162 -2.00 -24.93 3.23
N TYR A 163 -2.21 -23.72 3.76
CA TYR A 163 -3.53 -23.20 4.10
C TYR A 163 -4.43 -23.11 2.86
N LEU A 164 -3.96 -22.50 1.77
CA LEU A 164 -4.77 -22.36 0.56
C LEU A 164 -5.14 -23.73 -0.05
N LEU A 165 -4.25 -24.72 -0.01
CA LEU A 165 -4.58 -26.08 -0.41
C LEU A 165 -5.67 -26.71 0.49
N SER A 166 -5.66 -26.45 1.80
CA SER A 166 -6.70 -26.96 2.71
C SER A 166 -8.05 -26.29 2.50
N GLU A 167 -8.08 -25.04 2.04
CA GLU A 167 -9.30 -24.34 1.64
C GLU A 167 -9.80 -24.74 0.23
N GLY A 168 -9.12 -25.67 -0.44
CA GLY A 168 -9.57 -26.25 -1.71
C GLY A 168 -9.08 -25.56 -2.98
N TYR A 169 -8.15 -24.60 -2.88
CA TYR A 169 -7.48 -24.04 -4.05
C TYR A 169 -6.63 -25.13 -4.73
N SER A 170 -6.63 -25.16 -6.08
CA SER A 170 -5.86 -26.15 -6.83
C SER A 170 -4.39 -25.74 -6.97
N GLU A 171 -3.50 -26.72 -7.15
CA GLU A 171 -2.08 -26.46 -7.48
C GLU A 171 -1.92 -25.55 -8.71
N THR A 172 -2.83 -25.67 -9.69
CA THR A 172 -2.84 -24.79 -10.88
C THR A 172 -3.14 -23.34 -10.52
N ALA A 173 -4.08 -23.08 -9.61
CA ALA A 173 -4.35 -21.72 -9.12
C ALA A 173 -3.16 -21.17 -8.32
N LEU A 174 -2.44 -22.05 -7.61
CA LEU A 174 -1.28 -21.70 -6.77
C LEU A 174 0.07 -21.81 -7.52
N GLN A 175 0.07 -21.85 -8.86
CA GLN A 175 1.29 -22.06 -9.64
C GLN A 175 2.36 -21.00 -9.34
N GLY A 176 1.97 -19.73 -9.26
CA GLY A 176 2.92 -18.64 -8.95
C GLY A 176 3.63 -18.84 -7.61
N LEU A 177 2.87 -19.20 -6.57
CA LEU A 177 3.43 -19.48 -5.24
C LEU A 177 4.32 -20.73 -5.25
N THR A 178 3.98 -21.74 -6.04
CA THR A 178 4.83 -22.92 -6.27
C THR A 178 6.14 -22.55 -6.94
N ASP A 179 6.09 -21.73 -7.99
CA ASP A 179 7.27 -21.26 -8.70
C ASP A 179 8.17 -20.43 -7.79
N PHE A 180 7.58 -19.54 -7.00
CA PHE A 180 8.29 -18.78 -5.97
C PHE A 180 9.05 -19.69 -5.00
N LEU A 181 8.38 -20.68 -4.41
CA LEU A 181 8.98 -21.62 -3.46
C LEU A 181 10.14 -22.41 -4.10
N ASN A 182 9.96 -22.86 -5.34
CA ASN A 182 10.98 -23.60 -6.08
C ASN A 182 12.23 -22.75 -6.36
N VAL A 183 12.04 -21.51 -6.80
CA VAL A 183 13.17 -20.59 -7.05
C VAL A 183 13.85 -20.22 -5.74
N ARG A 184 13.09 -19.89 -4.70
CA ARG A 184 13.61 -19.52 -3.38
C ARG A 184 14.51 -20.62 -2.79
N ALA A 185 14.14 -21.89 -2.95
CA ALA A 185 14.92 -23.02 -2.45
C ALA A 185 16.32 -23.15 -3.09
N ALA A 186 16.54 -22.53 -4.26
CA ALA A 186 17.82 -22.53 -4.96
C ALA A 186 18.67 -21.27 -4.70
N LEU A 187 18.12 -20.26 -3.99
CA LEU A 187 18.83 -19.02 -3.67
C LEU A 187 19.58 -19.11 -2.33
N PRO A 188 20.62 -18.28 -2.13
CA PRO A 188 21.21 -18.07 -0.82
C PRO A 188 20.19 -17.67 0.25
N LEU A 189 20.45 -18.03 1.51
CA LEU A 189 19.62 -17.59 2.64
C LEU A 189 19.55 -16.06 2.69
N GLY A 190 18.35 -15.53 2.90
CA GLY A 190 18.07 -14.10 2.90
C GLY A 190 17.73 -13.50 1.53
N GLU A 191 17.89 -14.25 0.43
CA GLU A 191 17.47 -13.77 -0.89
C GLU A 191 16.00 -14.08 -1.18
N ILE A 192 15.31 -13.11 -1.77
CA ILE A 192 13.89 -13.19 -2.12
C ILE A 192 13.76 -13.17 -3.65
N PRO A 193 13.15 -14.20 -4.27
CA PRO A 193 12.82 -14.18 -5.70
C PRO A 193 11.91 -12.99 -6.05
N ASN A 194 11.91 -12.59 -7.32
CA ASN A 194 10.96 -11.60 -7.86
C ASN A 194 11.02 -10.19 -7.25
N THR A 195 12.02 -9.86 -6.42
CA THR A 195 12.17 -8.50 -5.84
C THR A 195 12.24 -7.40 -6.87
N SER A 196 12.74 -7.67 -8.08
CA SER A 196 12.76 -6.72 -9.20
C SER A 196 11.38 -6.36 -9.75
N LEU A 197 10.33 -7.11 -9.39
CA LEU A 197 8.94 -6.81 -9.74
C LEU A 197 8.27 -5.85 -8.75
N VAL A 198 8.94 -5.53 -7.63
CA VAL A 198 8.40 -4.67 -6.58
C VAL A 198 9.14 -3.35 -6.53
N THR A 199 8.39 -2.25 -6.54
CA THR A 199 8.89 -0.90 -6.24
C THR A 199 8.15 -0.35 -5.03
N SER A 200 8.89 0.23 -4.09
CA SER A 200 8.39 0.83 -2.85
C SER A 200 8.77 2.30 -2.80
N ILE A 201 7.83 3.20 -3.07
CA ILE A 201 8.07 4.65 -3.02
C ILE A 201 7.78 5.15 -1.62
N ASN A 202 8.70 5.87 -1.00
CA ASN A 202 8.56 6.26 0.41
C ASN A 202 8.77 7.75 0.64
N VAL A 203 8.12 8.35 1.63
CA VAL A 203 8.43 9.72 2.09
C VAL A 203 9.66 9.67 3.01
N GLN A 204 10.62 10.56 2.83
CA GLN A 204 11.78 10.59 3.73
C GLN A 204 11.36 10.98 5.16
N GLY A 205 11.72 10.16 6.14
CA GLY A 205 11.48 10.45 7.57
C GLY A 205 10.19 9.88 8.15
N GLU A 206 9.37 9.21 7.34
CA GLU A 206 8.23 8.40 7.84
C GLU A 206 8.70 7.25 8.74
N PHE A 207 7.83 6.79 9.64
CA PHE A 207 8.24 5.94 10.77
C PHE A 207 8.76 4.54 10.37
N LEU A 208 8.29 3.94 9.27
CA LEU A 208 8.76 2.64 8.76
C LEU A 208 10.13 2.73 8.05
N SER A 209 10.65 3.94 7.87
CA SER A 209 12.04 4.17 7.46
C SER A 209 12.99 4.31 8.66
N SER A 210 12.50 4.18 9.90
CA SER A 210 13.25 4.41 11.13
C SER A 210 13.25 3.21 12.09
N VAL A 211 14.26 3.14 12.96
CA VAL A 211 14.48 2.04 13.92
C VAL A 211 13.21 1.77 14.75
N PRO A 212 12.76 0.50 14.90
CA PRO A 212 13.46 -0.75 14.56
C PRO A 212 13.45 -1.14 13.08
N TYR A 213 12.68 -0.46 12.26
CA TYR A 213 12.54 -0.74 10.83
C TYR A 213 13.63 -0.06 10.01
N ASN A 214 13.98 -0.66 8.88
CA ASN A 214 14.88 -0.02 7.95
C ASN A 214 14.47 -0.30 6.49
N ILE A 215 14.96 0.55 5.58
CA ILE A 215 14.61 0.46 4.16
C ILE A 215 15.07 -0.85 3.49
N LEU A 216 16.04 -1.58 4.07
CA LEU A 216 16.49 -2.87 3.58
C LEU A 216 15.51 -4.00 3.94
N ASP A 217 14.65 -3.80 4.93
CA ASP A 217 13.63 -4.77 5.34
C ASP A 217 12.39 -4.71 4.43
N ARG A 218 12.36 -3.77 3.47
CA ARG A 218 11.33 -3.66 2.43
C ARG A 218 11.68 -4.54 1.23
N ILE A 219 10.66 -5.09 0.61
CA ILE A 219 10.82 -5.89 -0.61
C ILE A 219 10.91 -4.97 -1.82
N GLY A 220 11.98 -5.14 -2.60
CA GLY A 220 12.17 -4.51 -3.91
C GLY A 220 12.96 -3.20 -3.88
N GLN A 221 12.84 -2.43 -4.96
CA GLN A 221 13.52 -1.13 -5.08
C GLN A 221 12.82 -0.07 -4.25
N SER A 222 13.56 0.68 -3.44
CA SER A 222 12.98 1.62 -2.48
C SER A 222 13.39 3.08 -2.74
N PRO A 223 12.89 3.76 -3.79
CA PRO A 223 13.10 5.21 -3.93
C PRO A 223 12.45 5.97 -2.77
N SER A 224 13.08 7.09 -2.38
CA SER A 224 12.57 7.98 -1.33
C SER A 224 12.35 9.39 -1.88
N ILE A 225 11.19 9.97 -1.55
CA ILE A 225 10.83 11.36 -1.84
C ILE A 225 11.44 12.23 -0.74
N PRO A 226 12.43 13.08 -1.06
CA PRO A 226 13.06 13.94 -0.07
C PRO A 226 12.07 15.00 0.41
N THR A 227 12.04 15.26 1.71
CA THR A 227 11.22 16.29 2.33
C THR A 227 11.97 16.92 3.51
N ASN A 228 11.70 18.19 3.78
CA ASN A 228 12.21 18.88 4.97
C ASN A 228 11.04 19.27 5.88
N ALA A 229 10.88 18.52 6.96
CA ALA A 229 9.75 18.61 7.87
C ALA A 229 10.20 18.60 9.35
N PRO A 230 11.03 19.57 9.78
CA PRO A 230 11.51 19.63 11.16
C PRO A 230 10.34 19.76 12.16
N GLY A 231 10.29 18.85 13.14
CA GLY A 231 9.26 18.85 14.19
C GLY A 231 7.96 18.13 13.80
N VAL A 232 7.87 17.61 12.58
CA VAL A 232 6.75 16.75 12.15
C VAL A 232 7.05 15.31 12.53
N SER A 233 6.05 14.58 13.03
CA SER A 233 6.21 13.20 13.45
C SER A 233 6.42 12.27 12.23
N GLY A 234 7.05 11.11 12.46
CA GLY A 234 7.14 10.07 11.43
C GLY A 234 5.77 9.51 11.04
N ASP A 235 4.79 9.56 11.95
CA ASP A 235 3.42 9.12 11.73
C ASP A 235 2.68 10.04 10.75
N ASP A 236 2.83 11.37 10.91
CA ASP A 236 2.28 12.35 9.97
C ASP A 236 2.93 12.23 8.59
N LEU A 237 4.25 12.01 8.54
CA LEU A 237 4.98 11.80 7.29
C LEU A 237 4.57 10.50 6.58
N HIS A 238 4.04 9.53 7.32
CA HIS A 238 3.47 8.27 6.84
C HIS A 238 2.01 8.40 6.33
N SER A 239 1.69 9.57 5.75
CA SER A 239 0.38 9.87 5.18
C SER A 239 0.35 9.53 3.69
N VAL A 240 -0.53 8.60 3.30
CA VAL A 240 -0.78 8.28 1.89
C VAL A 240 -1.23 9.51 1.08
N ALA A 241 -1.93 10.45 1.70
CA ALA A 241 -2.37 11.68 1.04
C ALA A 241 -1.19 12.65 0.81
N LEU A 242 -0.30 12.80 1.79
CA LEU A 242 0.94 13.58 1.63
C LEU A 242 1.82 12.99 0.52
N LEU A 243 2.06 11.68 0.57
CA LEU A 243 2.83 10.97 -0.45
C LEU A 243 2.23 11.17 -1.84
N THR A 244 0.91 11.00 -1.97
CA THR A 244 0.21 11.15 -3.24
C THR A 244 0.30 12.59 -3.75
N ALA A 245 0.16 13.59 -2.88
CA ALA A 245 0.31 14.99 -3.23
C ALA A 245 1.72 15.32 -3.73
N PHE A 246 2.76 14.77 -3.08
CA PHE A 246 4.13 14.89 -3.57
C PHE A 246 4.28 14.28 -4.96
N LEU A 247 3.79 13.05 -5.19
CA LEU A 247 3.87 12.41 -6.51
C LEU A 247 3.15 13.19 -7.61
N GLN A 248 1.92 13.63 -7.35
CA GLN A 248 1.16 14.46 -8.28
C GLN A 248 1.90 15.76 -8.61
N SER A 249 2.50 16.39 -7.60
CA SER A 249 3.26 17.63 -7.79
C SER A 249 4.56 17.39 -8.57
N ILE A 250 5.31 16.33 -8.26
CA ILE A 250 6.54 15.95 -8.99
C ILE A 250 6.26 15.72 -10.48
N GLN A 251 5.12 15.11 -10.83
CA GLN A 251 4.76 14.89 -12.23
C GLN A 251 4.38 16.18 -12.97
N THR A 252 3.76 17.13 -12.27
CA THR A 252 3.10 18.29 -12.91
C THR A 252 3.92 19.58 -12.84
N ALA A 253 4.79 19.73 -11.83
CA ALA A 253 5.60 20.92 -11.61
C ALA A 253 6.83 20.98 -12.53
N GLN A 254 7.38 22.19 -12.70
CA GLN A 254 8.72 22.33 -13.27
C GLN A 254 9.75 21.76 -12.30
N SER A 255 10.88 21.29 -12.82
CA SER A 255 11.99 20.80 -12.00
C SER A 255 12.40 21.81 -10.93
N GLY A 256 12.46 21.38 -9.66
CA GLY A 256 12.80 22.24 -8.51
C GLY A 256 11.65 23.10 -7.97
N GLN A 257 10.41 22.86 -8.44
CA GLN A 257 9.19 23.57 -8.05
C GLN A 257 8.08 22.63 -7.56
N ALA A 258 8.38 21.34 -7.36
CA ALA A 258 7.39 20.42 -6.81
C ALA A 258 7.13 20.72 -5.33
N LEU A 259 6.02 20.19 -4.81
CA LEU A 259 5.60 20.40 -3.43
C LEU A 259 6.67 19.91 -2.43
N ASN A 260 7.32 18.78 -2.73
CA ASN A 260 8.43 18.28 -1.92
C ASN A 260 9.64 19.23 -1.96
N ASP A 261 9.95 19.87 -3.11
CA ASP A 261 11.00 20.90 -3.21
C ASP A 261 10.67 22.15 -2.38
N ALA A 262 9.38 22.51 -2.32
CA ALA A 262 8.91 23.66 -1.54
C ALA A 262 9.16 23.48 -0.03
N THR A 263 9.15 22.24 0.48
CA THR A 263 9.41 21.96 1.91
C THR A 263 10.81 22.39 2.38
N PHE A 264 11.79 22.41 1.47
CA PHE A 264 13.15 22.88 1.77
C PHE A 264 13.27 24.40 1.83
N LYS A 265 12.34 25.13 1.19
CA LYS A 265 12.29 26.61 1.21
C LYS A 265 11.37 27.11 2.31
N LEU A 266 10.25 26.42 2.51
CA LEU A 266 9.23 26.69 3.50
C LEU A 266 9.30 25.61 4.58
N THR A 267 10.28 25.73 5.47
CA THR A 267 10.61 24.66 6.43
C THR A 267 9.51 24.33 7.44
N LYS A 268 8.50 25.19 7.55
CA LYS A 268 7.30 25.00 8.39
C LYS A 268 6.08 24.55 7.59
N LEU A 269 6.20 24.34 6.28
CA LEU A 269 5.06 23.98 5.41
C LEU A 269 4.41 22.68 5.84
N VAL A 270 5.19 21.62 6.06
CA VAL A 270 4.66 20.30 6.43
C VAL A 270 4.04 20.36 7.83
N GLU A 271 4.65 21.06 8.78
CA GLU A 271 4.08 21.29 10.12
C GLU A 271 2.71 21.98 10.04
N MET A 272 2.57 23.04 9.23
CA MET A 272 1.28 23.72 9.05
C MET A 272 0.23 22.80 8.42
N ILE A 273 0.61 21.94 7.47
CA ILE A 273 -0.32 20.99 6.82
C ILE A 273 -0.97 20.05 7.84
N PHE A 274 -0.23 19.63 8.86
CA PHE A 274 -0.69 18.72 9.91
C PHE A 274 -1.20 19.43 11.18
N ASP A 275 -1.23 20.77 11.21
CA ASP A 275 -1.76 21.54 12.35
C ASP A 275 -3.29 21.57 12.31
N ASP A 276 -3.92 21.02 13.35
CA ASP A 276 -5.38 20.92 13.51
C ASP A 276 -6.06 22.25 13.83
N ASN A 277 -5.29 23.28 14.21
CA ASN A 277 -5.76 24.65 14.35
C ASN A 277 -5.74 25.41 13.01
N LEU A 278 -5.17 24.81 11.96
CA LEU A 278 -5.02 25.42 10.64
C LEU A 278 -5.72 24.63 9.54
N TYR A 279 -5.12 23.51 9.12
CA TYR A 279 -5.48 22.82 7.88
C TYR A 279 -5.84 21.34 8.08
N ALA A 280 -5.40 20.73 9.18
CA ALA A 280 -5.68 19.32 9.44
C ALA A 280 -7.07 19.13 10.05
N HIS A 281 -7.80 18.17 9.51
CA HIS A 281 -9.05 17.67 10.09
C HIS A 281 -9.00 16.15 10.18
N PRO A 282 -9.69 15.50 11.12
CA PRO A 282 -9.80 14.04 11.11
C PRO A 282 -10.34 13.55 9.77
N THR A 283 -9.78 12.48 9.20
CA THR A 283 -10.28 11.93 7.93
C THR A 283 -11.69 11.34 8.05
N THR A 284 -12.17 11.12 9.27
CA THR A 284 -13.53 10.71 9.62
C THR A 284 -14.51 11.88 9.76
N ASP A 285 -14.05 13.13 9.67
CA ASP A 285 -14.91 14.32 9.73
C ASP A 285 -15.66 14.50 8.40
N ALA A 286 -16.99 14.37 8.43
CA ALA A 286 -17.87 14.51 7.28
C ALA A 286 -18.14 15.98 6.91
N ASP A 287 -18.02 16.89 7.87
CA ASP A 287 -18.34 18.32 7.70
C ASP A 287 -17.10 19.09 7.21
N ASN A 288 -15.91 18.71 7.69
CA ASN A 288 -14.65 19.37 7.35
C ASN A 288 -13.69 18.41 6.64
N ARG A 289 -13.53 18.62 5.33
CA ARG A 289 -12.54 17.88 4.55
C ARG A 289 -11.12 18.26 4.96
N ASN A 290 -10.28 17.27 5.23
CA ASN A 290 -8.86 17.49 5.49
C ASN A 290 -8.15 18.09 4.27
N PHE A 291 -7.26 19.04 4.52
CA PHE A 291 -6.54 19.76 3.48
C PHE A 291 -5.74 18.87 2.52
N LEU A 292 -5.08 17.81 3.00
CA LEU A 292 -4.29 16.92 2.14
C LEU A 292 -5.17 16.15 1.15
N GLU A 293 -6.30 15.62 1.61
CA GLU A 293 -7.29 14.91 0.79
C GLU A 293 -7.85 15.86 -0.26
N ARG A 294 -8.16 17.11 0.15
CA ARG A 294 -8.57 18.16 -0.78
C ARG A 294 -7.48 18.46 -1.81
N LEU A 295 -6.22 18.50 -1.40
CA LEU A 295 -5.08 18.75 -2.28
C LEU A 295 -4.96 17.65 -3.35
N VAL A 296 -5.05 16.39 -2.94
CA VAL A 296 -4.98 15.23 -3.83
C VAL A 296 -6.14 15.19 -4.83
N GLN A 297 -7.36 15.47 -4.35
CA GLN A 297 -8.56 15.52 -5.20
C GLN A 297 -8.49 16.63 -6.26
N ASN A 298 -7.79 17.73 -5.97
CA ASN A 298 -7.62 18.86 -6.88
C ASN A 298 -6.26 18.86 -7.60
N GLY A 299 -5.44 17.82 -7.40
CA GLY A 299 -4.07 17.70 -7.90
C GLY A 299 -3.92 17.55 -9.42
N SER A 300 -5.04 17.59 -10.16
CA SER A 300 -5.05 17.87 -11.59
C SER A 300 -4.75 19.35 -11.83
N TRP A 301 -3.55 19.82 -11.47
CA TRP A 301 -3.12 21.24 -11.48
C TRP A 301 -3.17 21.92 -12.86
N ARG A 302 -3.67 21.24 -13.90
CA ARG A 302 -3.96 21.81 -15.23
C ARG A 302 -5.25 22.64 -15.31
N LYS A 303 -6.09 22.70 -14.27
CA LYS A 303 -7.35 23.46 -14.31
C LYS A 303 -7.44 24.69 -13.41
N MET A 304 -6.43 24.98 -12.58
CA MET A 304 -6.45 26.17 -11.71
C MET A 304 -5.76 27.41 -12.32
N VAL A 305 -5.37 27.33 -13.59
CA VAL A 305 -4.89 28.49 -14.37
C VAL A 305 -5.61 28.50 -15.71
N ALA A 306 -6.88 28.85 -15.70
CA ALA A 306 -7.65 29.27 -16.87
C ALA A 306 -8.70 30.31 -16.44
#